data_AF-A0A2E1WYZ8-F1
#
_entry.id   AF-A0A2E1WYZ8-F1
#
_cell.length_a   1.000
_cell.length_b   1.000
_cell.length_c   1.000
_cell.angle_alpha   90.00
_cell.angle_beta   90.00
_cell.angle_gamma   90.00
#
_symmetry.space_group_name_H-M   'P 1'
#
loop_
_entity.id
_entity.type
_entity.pdbx_description
1 polymer ?
#
loop_
_entity_poly.entity_id
_entity_poly.type
_entity_poly.pdbx_seq_one_letter_code
_entity_poly.pdbx_strand_id
1 'polypeptide(L)'
;MNKLNFSLLGETESLILINILDQQSNKLELATFIKNYKISNFFKGKFFIIRLIKKIFKYKLITKFSWEKNFWDKINITCVNASISTKKYDEFELFLKQKYSKKRIKNITKYKKLIENGADLGPPLYITGACLNFLGAKTENNKLFMLDGSRRLLSLALAKKKSTKILIINLKNNPIDLL
;
A
#
# COMPACT_ATOMS: atom_id res chain seq x y z
N MET A 1 -17.60 13.69 -6.94
CA MET A 1 -16.95 12.39 -6.65
C MET A 1 -15.76 12.61 -5.73
N ASN A 2 -15.67 11.88 -4.61
CA ASN A 2 -14.54 12.01 -3.68
C ASN A 2 -13.32 11.24 -4.21
N LYS A 3 -12.29 11.96 -4.66
CA LYS A 3 -11.02 11.34 -5.08
C LYS A 3 -10.35 10.64 -3.90
N LEU A 4 -9.79 9.44 -4.15
CA LEU A 4 -8.94 8.76 -3.18
C LEU A 4 -7.65 9.55 -2.96
N ASN A 5 -7.30 9.73 -1.69
CA ASN A 5 -6.14 10.51 -1.28
C ASN A 5 -5.20 9.67 -0.43
N PHE A 6 -3.91 9.64 -0.75
CA PHE A 6 -2.94 8.94 0.09
C PHE A 6 -2.84 9.61 1.46
N SER A 7 -2.87 8.78 2.50
CA SER A 7 -2.66 9.23 3.87
C SER A 7 -1.20 9.61 4.08
N LEU A 8 -0.97 10.80 4.66
CA LEU A 8 0.35 11.24 5.10
C LEU A 8 0.78 10.59 6.44
N LEU A 9 -0.02 9.68 7.00
CA LEU A 9 0.32 8.98 8.25
C LEU A 9 1.45 7.94 8.07
N GLY A 10 1.83 7.62 6.84
CA GLY A 10 2.92 6.71 6.52
C GLY A 10 4.22 7.46 6.24
N GLU A 11 5.35 6.93 6.75
CA GLU A 11 6.66 7.54 6.52
C GLU A 11 7.05 7.56 5.03
N THR A 12 6.55 6.62 4.23
CA THR A 12 6.92 6.54 2.80
C THR A 12 6.17 7.58 1.98
N GLU A 13 4.91 7.83 2.32
CA GLU A 13 4.03 8.84 1.72
C GLU A 13 4.46 10.27 2.10
N SER A 14 5.26 10.42 3.17
CA SER A 14 5.97 11.68 3.46
C SER A 14 7.09 11.98 2.45
N LEU A 15 7.58 10.97 1.71
CA LEU A 15 8.74 11.04 0.82
C LEU A 15 8.41 10.88 -0.66
N ILE A 16 7.35 10.11 -0.95
CA ILE A 16 6.91 9.78 -2.30
C ILE A 16 5.49 10.31 -2.49
N LEU A 17 5.27 10.98 -3.61
CA LEU A 17 3.95 11.28 -4.15
C LEU A 17 3.50 10.10 -5.01
N ILE A 18 2.28 9.65 -4.77
CA ILE A 18 1.60 8.65 -5.59
C ILE A 18 0.31 9.28 -6.08
N ASN A 19 0.07 9.22 -7.38
CA ASN A 19 -1.22 9.64 -7.96
C ASN A 19 -1.77 8.47 -8.76
N ILE A 20 -3.04 8.13 -8.54
CA ILE A 20 -3.73 7.13 -9.36
C ILE A 20 -3.92 7.74 -10.76
N LEU A 21 -3.47 7.01 -11.79
CA LEU A 21 -3.44 7.49 -13.17
C LEU A 21 -4.73 7.16 -13.92
N ASP A 22 -5.21 5.92 -13.80
CA ASP A 22 -6.41 5.46 -14.50
C ASP A 22 -7.47 5.00 -13.49
N GLN A 23 -8.72 5.34 -13.78
CA GLN A 23 -9.91 4.76 -13.14
C GLN A 23 -10.28 3.39 -13.74
N GLN A 24 -9.61 2.96 -14.82
CA GLN A 24 -9.70 1.57 -15.28
C GLN A 24 -9.06 0.65 -14.24
N SER A 25 -9.94 0.01 -13.48
CA SER A 25 -9.58 -0.67 -12.27
C SER A 25 -9.88 -2.16 -12.45
N ASN A 26 -8.83 -2.98 -12.40
CA ASN A 26 -8.98 -4.42 -12.57
C ASN A 26 -9.33 -5.01 -11.21
N LYS A 27 -10.61 -5.33 -11.02
CA LYS A 27 -11.07 -6.09 -9.85
C LYS A 27 -10.43 -7.47 -9.89
N LEU A 28 -9.70 -7.81 -8.84
CA LEU A 28 -9.09 -9.12 -8.68
C LEU A 28 -10.06 -10.05 -7.96
N GLU A 29 -10.08 -11.30 -8.41
CA GLU A 29 -10.79 -12.37 -7.73
C GLU A 29 -10.12 -12.62 -6.36
N LEU A 30 -10.91 -12.52 -5.28
CA LEU A 30 -10.38 -12.45 -3.92
C LEU A 30 -9.59 -13.71 -3.53
N ALA A 31 -10.06 -14.90 -3.92
CA ALA A 31 -9.35 -16.13 -3.56
C ALA A 31 -7.98 -16.19 -4.24
N THR A 32 -7.91 -15.82 -5.52
CA THR A 32 -6.65 -15.68 -6.26
C THR A 32 -5.70 -14.67 -5.62
N PHE A 33 -6.17 -13.47 -5.24
CA PHE A 33 -5.35 -12.48 -4.55
C PHE A 33 -4.80 -13.03 -3.23
N ILE A 34 -5.65 -13.61 -2.39
CA ILE A 34 -5.26 -14.16 -1.08
C ILE A 34 -4.23 -15.27 -1.22
N LYS A 35 -4.38 -16.13 -2.23
CA LYS A 35 -3.46 -17.25 -2.50
C LYS A 35 -2.08 -16.75 -2.96
N ASN A 36 -2.05 -15.70 -3.78
CA ASN A 36 -0.87 -15.33 -4.54
C ASN A 36 -0.10 -14.12 -3.96
N TYR A 37 -0.76 -13.23 -3.21
CA TYR A 37 -0.11 -12.05 -2.65
C TYR A 37 0.89 -12.43 -1.55
N LYS A 38 2.17 -12.16 -1.79
CA LYS A 38 3.27 -12.40 -0.87
C LYS A 38 3.63 -11.12 -0.11
N ILE A 39 3.34 -11.09 1.19
CA ILE A 39 3.84 -10.03 2.10
C ILE A 39 5.33 -10.27 2.39
N SER A 40 5.71 -11.55 2.50
CA SER A 40 7.10 -11.99 2.55
C SER A 40 7.22 -13.40 1.94
N ASN A 41 8.43 -13.95 1.87
CA ASN A 41 8.65 -15.33 1.42
C ASN A 41 7.84 -16.37 2.22
N PHE A 42 7.46 -16.05 3.47
CA PHE A 42 6.77 -16.97 4.38
C PHE A 42 5.34 -16.52 4.73
N PHE A 43 4.99 -15.26 4.45
CA PHE A 43 3.74 -14.66 4.91
C PHE A 43 2.81 -14.38 3.73
N LYS A 44 1.80 -15.25 3.56
CA LYS A 44 0.73 -15.16 2.54
C LYS A 44 -0.63 -15.55 3.12
N GLY A 45 -1.71 -15.00 2.57
CA GLY A 45 -3.08 -15.36 2.94
C GLY A 45 -3.74 -14.47 3.98
N LYS A 46 -5.04 -14.74 4.23
CA LYS A 46 -5.97 -13.92 5.03
C LYS A 46 -5.40 -13.55 6.40
N PHE A 47 -4.89 -14.54 7.12
CA PHE A 47 -4.35 -14.37 8.47
C PHE A 47 -3.24 -13.31 8.55
N PHE A 48 -2.31 -13.30 7.58
CA PHE A 48 -1.18 -12.37 7.60
C PHE A 48 -1.59 -10.96 7.22
N ILE A 49 -2.53 -10.79 6.28
CA ILE A 49 -3.09 -9.47 5.96
C ILE A 49 -3.79 -8.89 7.20
N ILE A 50 -4.58 -9.69 7.91
CA ILE A 50 -5.23 -9.26 9.17
C ILE A 50 -4.19 -8.86 10.20
N ARG A 51 -3.18 -9.71 10.41
CA ARG A 51 -2.09 -9.44 11.35
C ARG A 51 -1.35 -8.14 11.00
N LEU A 52 -1.18 -7.86 9.71
CA LEU A 52 -0.55 -6.63 9.22
C LEU A 52 -1.42 -5.40 9.48
N ILE A 53 -2.71 -5.45 9.15
CA ILE A 53 -3.68 -4.39 9.47
C ILE A 53 -3.66 -4.12 10.99
N LYS A 54 -3.84 -5.16 11.80
CA LYS A 54 -3.79 -5.04 13.26
C LYS A 54 -2.48 -4.41 13.73
N LYS A 55 -1.33 -4.87 13.23
CA LYS A 55 -0.02 -4.35 13.64
C LYS A 55 0.15 -2.87 13.30
N ILE A 56 -0.21 -2.46 12.08
CA ILE A 56 0.01 -1.09 11.60
C ILE A 56 -0.94 -0.11 12.28
N PHE A 57 -2.18 -0.51 12.51
CA PHE A 57 -3.21 0.37 13.04
C PHE A 57 -3.50 0.19 14.53
N LYS A 58 -2.87 -0.77 15.25
CA LYS A 58 -3.09 -0.99 16.70
C LYS A 58 -3.12 0.30 17.53
N TYR A 59 -2.23 1.24 17.22
CA TYR A 59 -2.07 2.52 17.93
C TYR A 59 -2.69 3.71 17.20
N LYS A 60 -3.26 3.50 16.00
CA LYS A 60 -3.91 4.52 15.17
C LYS A 60 -5.44 4.45 15.23
N LEU A 61 -5.99 3.56 16.06
CA LEU A 61 -7.42 3.32 16.23
C LEU A 61 -7.86 3.92 17.56
N ILE A 62 -8.85 4.82 17.50
CA ILE A 62 -9.44 5.47 18.68
C ILE A 62 -10.33 4.49 19.45
N THR A 63 -10.86 3.46 18.78
CA THR A 63 -11.66 2.40 19.41
C THR A 63 -10.97 1.05 19.32
N LYS A 64 -11.41 0.10 20.15
CA LYS A 64 -10.90 -1.28 20.13
C LYS A 64 -11.17 -1.88 18.75
N PHE A 65 -10.11 -2.26 18.03
CA PHE A 65 -10.20 -2.96 16.75
C PHE A 65 -11.17 -4.15 16.87
N SER A 66 -12.32 -4.06 16.21
CA SER A 66 -13.32 -5.12 16.17
C SER A 66 -13.11 -5.90 14.89
N TRP A 67 -12.72 -7.18 15.04
CA TRP A 67 -12.61 -8.04 13.88
C TRP A 67 -13.99 -8.61 13.55
N GLU A 68 -14.54 -8.21 12.42
CA GLU A 68 -15.73 -8.86 11.90
C GLU A 68 -15.37 -10.06 11.03
N LYS A 69 -15.95 -11.24 11.35
CA LYS A 69 -15.72 -12.50 10.62
C LYS A 69 -16.08 -12.37 9.12
N ASN A 70 -17.01 -11.49 8.79
CA ASN A 70 -17.52 -11.22 7.44
C ASN A 70 -16.68 -10.21 6.63
N PHE A 71 -15.56 -9.68 7.16
CA PHE A 71 -14.76 -8.65 6.48
C PHE A 71 -14.42 -9.02 5.04
N TRP A 72 -14.02 -10.28 4.84
CA TRP A 72 -13.66 -10.80 3.51
C TRP A 72 -14.81 -10.77 2.51
N ASP A 73 -16.05 -10.91 2.99
CA ASP A 73 -17.24 -10.91 2.15
C ASP A 73 -17.64 -9.48 1.75
N LYS A 74 -17.17 -8.48 2.50
CA LYS A 74 -17.49 -7.06 2.33
C LYS A 74 -16.46 -6.29 1.52
N ILE A 75 -15.31 -6.87 1.19
CA ILE A 75 -14.25 -6.19 0.44
C ILE A 75 -14.13 -6.63 -1.02
N ASN A 76 -13.56 -5.77 -1.84
CA ASN A 76 -12.95 -6.09 -3.12
C ASN A 76 -11.46 -5.71 -3.09
N ILE A 77 -10.72 -6.28 -4.03
CA ILE A 77 -9.32 -5.92 -4.28
C ILE A 77 -9.24 -5.37 -5.68
N THR A 78 -8.66 -4.20 -5.83
CA THR A 78 -8.58 -3.54 -7.12
C THR A 78 -7.14 -3.20 -7.44
N CYS A 79 -6.71 -3.52 -8.66
CA CYS A 79 -5.41 -3.13 -9.18
C CYS A 79 -5.56 -1.88 -10.03
N VAL A 80 -4.79 -0.84 -9.72
CA VAL A 80 -4.80 0.44 -10.47
C VAL A 80 -3.38 0.85 -10.84
N ASN A 81 -3.25 1.58 -11.95
CA ASN A 81 -2.02 2.23 -12.34
C ASN A 81 -1.83 3.51 -11.51
N ALA A 82 -0.60 3.76 -11.10
CA ALA A 82 -0.25 4.95 -10.35
C ALA A 82 1.09 5.53 -10.82
N SER A 83 1.18 6.86 -10.86
CA SER A 83 2.46 7.56 -11.02
C SER A 83 3.16 7.62 -9.68
N ILE A 84 4.48 7.53 -9.71
CA ILE A 84 5.32 7.75 -8.54
C ILE A 84 6.30 8.88 -8.83
N SER A 85 6.44 9.78 -7.88
CA SER A 85 7.47 10.81 -7.91
C SER A 85 8.03 11.04 -6.51
N THR A 86 9.31 11.36 -6.43
CA THR A 86 9.93 11.78 -5.18
C THR A 86 9.51 13.20 -4.87
N LYS A 87 9.15 13.49 -3.61
CA LYS A 87 9.04 14.87 -3.15
C LYS A 87 10.44 15.48 -3.19
N LYS A 88 10.59 16.70 -3.73
CA LYS A 88 11.84 17.46 -3.96
C LYS A 88 13.03 17.02 -3.08
N TYR A 89 13.89 16.16 -3.62
CA TYR A 89 15.22 15.88 -3.07
C TYR A 89 16.18 15.71 -4.25
N ASP A 90 17.08 16.67 -4.43
CA ASP A 90 18.18 16.55 -5.41
C ASP A 90 19.10 15.36 -5.05
N GLU A 91 19.06 14.93 -3.77
CA GLU A 91 19.82 13.80 -3.21
C GLU A 91 18.92 12.79 -2.46
N PHE A 92 17.84 12.32 -3.09
CA PHE A 92 16.90 11.37 -2.46
C PHE A 92 17.59 10.14 -1.83
N GLU A 93 18.63 9.61 -2.48
CA GLU A 93 19.36 8.46 -1.95
C GLU A 93 20.12 8.78 -0.66
N LEU A 94 20.74 9.95 -0.55
CA LEU A 94 21.45 10.37 0.66
C LEU A 94 20.47 10.56 1.82
N PHE A 95 19.35 11.23 1.53
CA PHE A 95 18.28 11.41 2.51
C PHE A 95 17.79 10.07 3.08
N LEU A 96 17.57 9.07 2.22
CA LEU A 96 17.17 7.74 2.68
C LEU A 96 18.24 7.12 3.59
N LYS A 97 19.52 7.22 3.22
CA LYS A 97 20.65 6.70 4.02
C LYS A 97 20.71 7.30 5.42
N GLN A 98 20.36 8.58 5.56
CA GLN A 98 20.30 9.27 6.86
C GLN A 98 19.05 8.88 7.65
N LYS A 99 17.89 8.77 6.99
CA LYS A 99 16.59 8.50 7.64
C LYS A 99 16.40 7.06 8.11
N TYR A 100 16.95 6.08 7.38
CA TYR A 100 16.66 4.67 7.61
C TYR A 100 17.87 3.86 8.07
N SER A 101 17.61 2.80 8.85
CA SER A 101 18.67 1.91 9.31
C SER A 101 19.44 1.25 8.15
N LYS A 102 20.73 0.94 8.39
CA LYS A 102 21.62 0.27 7.42
C LYS A 102 20.98 -0.98 6.80
N LYS A 103 20.29 -1.80 7.62
CA LYS A 103 19.57 -3.01 7.15
C LYS A 103 18.44 -2.66 6.19
N ARG A 104 17.66 -1.62 6.46
CA ARG A 104 16.57 -1.18 5.60
C ARG A 104 17.10 -0.64 4.28
N ILE A 105 18.17 0.15 4.32
CA ILE A 105 18.85 0.66 3.12
C ILE A 105 19.42 -0.45 2.26
N LYS A 106 20.12 -1.43 2.86
CA LYS A 106 20.61 -2.61 2.13
C LYS A 106 19.50 -3.31 1.33
N ASN A 107 18.31 -3.45 1.92
CA ASN A 107 17.16 -4.05 1.24
C ASN A 107 16.63 -3.18 0.10
N ILE A 108 16.52 -1.87 0.31
CA ILE A 108 16.07 -0.92 -0.71
C ILE A 108 17.05 -0.92 -1.90
N THR A 109 18.35 -0.83 -1.64
CA THR A 109 19.38 -0.88 -2.69
C THR A 109 19.39 -2.23 -3.41
N LYS A 110 19.18 -3.35 -2.71
CA LYS A 110 19.04 -4.67 -3.35
C LYS A 110 17.84 -4.70 -4.30
N TYR A 111 16.69 -4.21 -3.87
CA TYR A 111 15.48 -4.17 -4.69
C TYR A 111 15.62 -3.22 -5.88
N LYS A 112 16.28 -2.06 -5.71
CA LYS A 112 16.63 -1.15 -6.81
C LYS A 112 17.39 -1.89 -7.92
N LYS A 113 18.47 -2.61 -7.57
CA LYS A 113 19.26 -3.39 -8.53
C LYS A 113 18.42 -4.45 -9.26
N LEU A 114 17.53 -5.15 -8.55
CA LEU A 114 16.63 -6.13 -9.17
C LEU A 114 15.68 -5.46 -10.18
N ILE A 115 15.10 -4.31 -9.81
CA ILE A 115 14.21 -3.53 -10.69
C ILE A 115 14.96 -3.01 -11.93
N GLU A 116 16.19 -2.52 -11.76
CA GLU A 116 17.06 -2.06 -12.85
C GLU A 116 17.38 -3.22 -13.82
N ASN A 117 17.50 -4.44 -13.31
CA ASN A 117 17.67 -5.67 -14.09
C ASN A 117 16.34 -6.25 -14.64
N GLY A 118 15.24 -5.50 -14.57
CA GLY A 118 13.95 -5.90 -15.16
C GLY A 118 13.05 -6.77 -14.28
N ALA A 119 13.39 -7.01 -13.00
CA ALA A 119 12.54 -7.80 -12.11
C ALA A 119 11.27 -7.04 -11.68
N ASP A 120 10.12 -7.71 -11.72
CA ASP A 120 8.88 -7.24 -11.09
C ASP A 120 8.82 -7.72 -9.64
N LEU A 121 8.80 -6.79 -8.68
CA LEU A 121 8.71 -7.09 -7.24
C LEU A 121 7.26 -7.14 -6.74
N GLY A 122 6.30 -6.95 -7.63
CA GLY A 122 4.88 -6.89 -7.35
C GLY A 122 4.41 -5.54 -6.78
N PRO A 123 3.10 -5.26 -6.87
CA PRO A 123 2.54 -4.00 -6.41
C PRO A 123 2.56 -3.87 -4.88
N PRO A 124 2.76 -2.66 -4.32
CA PRO A 124 2.43 -2.36 -2.93
C PRO A 124 0.92 -2.49 -2.68
N LEU A 125 0.56 -2.77 -1.42
CA LEU A 125 -0.82 -2.98 -0.99
C LEU A 125 -1.28 -1.84 -0.08
N TYR A 126 -2.45 -1.30 -0.38
CA TYR A 126 -3.12 -0.24 0.33
C TYR A 126 -4.50 -0.69 0.81
N ILE A 127 -5.01 -0.03 1.84
CA ILE A 127 -6.37 -0.20 2.37
C ILE A 127 -7.06 1.16 2.45
N THR A 128 -8.35 1.22 2.13
CA THR A 128 -9.13 2.46 2.27
C THR A 128 -9.49 2.74 3.73
N GLY A 129 -9.69 4.01 4.04
CA GLY A 129 -10.21 4.46 5.33
C GLY A 129 -11.58 3.87 5.64
N ALA A 130 -12.43 3.67 4.62
CA ALA A 130 -13.71 3.00 4.78
C ALA A 130 -13.56 1.56 5.30
N CYS A 131 -12.61 0.78 4.76
CA CYS A 131 -12.31 -0.55 5.29
C CYS A 131 -11.79 -0.50 6.73
N LEU A 132 -10.97 0.50 7.07
CA LEU A 132 -10.48 0.66 8.44
C LEU A 132 -11.62 1.04 9.40
N ASN A 133 -12.53 1.93 8.99
CA ASN A 133 -13.70 2.33 9.79
C ASN A 133 -14.62 1.13 10.05
N PHE A 134 -14.82 0.27 9.05
CA PHE A 134 -15.53 -0.99 9.23
C PHE A 134 -14.88 -1.92 10.28
N LEU A 135 -13.57 -1.79 10.50
CA LEU A 135 -12.82 -2.54 11.52
C LEU A 135 -12.71 -1.79 12.88
N GLY A 136 -13.46 -0.70 13.05
CA GLY A 136 -13.47 0.13 14.27
C GLY A 136 -12.49 1.31 14.26
N ALA A 137 -11.92 1.69 13.11
CA ALA A 137 -11.16 2.94 13.01
C ALA A 137 -12.06 4.18 13.03
N LYS A 138 -11.44 5.34 13.23
CA LYS A 138 -12.05 6.64 12.95
C LYS A 138 -11.13 7.41 12.02
N THR A 139 -11.40 7.36 10.72
CA THR A 139 -10.63 8.03 9.68
C THR A 139 -11.51 8.44 8.50
N GLU A 140 -11.00 9.27 7.59
CA GLU A 140 -11.71 9.67 6.39
C GLU A 140 -11.83 8.50 5.41
N ASN A 141 -13.03 8.24 4.89
CA ASN A 141 -13.32 7.09 4.03
C ASN A 141 -12.46 7.03 2.75
N ASN A 142 -12.07 8.20 2.22
CA ASN A 142 -11.29 8.34 0.98
C ASN A 142 -9.79 8.33 1.18
N LYS A 143 -9.30 8.12 2.39
CA LYS A 143 -7.86 7.99 2.62
C LYS A 143 -7.36 6.60 2.25
N LEU A 144 -6.22 6.53 1.58
CA LEU A 144 -5.48 5.30 1.31
C LEU A 144 -4.32 5.17 2.28
N PHE A 145 -4.21 4.02 2.92
CA PHE A 145 -3.13 3.73 3.86
C PHE A 145 -2.32 2.55 3.35
N MET A 146 -0.99 2.68 3.29
CA MET A 146 -0.14 1.56 2.91
C MET A 146 -0.17 0.47 4.00
N LEU A 147 -0.48 -0.75 3.57
CA LEU A 147 -0.32 -1.96 4.35
C LEU A 147 1.07 -2.56 4.15
N ASP A 148 1.50 -2.66 2.90
CA ASP A 148 2.72 -3.37 2.52
C ASP A 148 3.40 -2.76 1.30
N GLY A 149 4.69 -3.01 1.17
CA GLY A 149 5.46 -2.66 -0.02
C GLY A 149 6.28 -1.36 0.06
N SER A 150 6.40 -0.74 1.23
CA SER A 150 7.20 0.50 1.42
C SER A 150 8.60 0.42 0.81
N ARG A 151 9.32 -0.69 1.01
CA ARG A 151 10.67 -0.87 0.44
C ARG A 151 10.63 -0.99 -1.08
N ARG A 152 9.64 -1.68 -1.65
CA ARG A 152 9.46 -1.79 -3.11
C ARG A 152 9.22 -0.41 -3.71
N LEU A 153 8.32 0.36 -3.10
CA LEU A 153 7.98 1.70 -3.56
C LEU A 153 9.18 2.66 -3.51
N LEU A 154 9.93 2.68 -2.40
CA LEU A 154 11.17 3.46 -2.28
C LEU A 154 12.22 3.05 -3.32
N SER A 155 12.30 1.76 -3.63
CA SER A 155 13.25 1.23 -4.62
C SER A 155 12.86 1.60 -6.06
N LEU A 156 11.56 1.57 -6.37
CA LEU A 156 11.04 2.04 -7.67
C LEU A 156 11.36 3.52 -7.89
N ALA A 157 11.14 4.35 -6.87
CA ALA A 157 11.47 5.77 -6.91
C ALA A 157 12.99 5.99 -7.10
N LEU A 158 13.84 5.25 -6.38
CA LEU A 158 15.31 5.31 -6.56
C LEU A 158 15.78 4.79 -7.92
N ALA A 159 15.09 3.81 -8.50
CA ALA A 159 15.34 3.33 -9.85
C ALA A 159 14.75 4.26 -10.93
N LYS A 160 14.27 5.46 -10.54
CA LYS A 160 13.67 6.47 -11.42
C LYS A 160 12.50 5.94 -12.27
N LYS A 161 11.81 4.91 -11.80
CA LYS A 161 10.55 4.46 -12.41
C LYS A 161 9.50 5.55 -12.18
N LYS A 162 8.72 5.88 -13.21
CA LYS A 162 7.69 6.94 -13.14
C LYS A 162 6.30 6.40 -12.80
N SER A 163 6.09 5.10 -12.97
CA SER A 163 4.80 4.46 -12.75
C SER A 163 4.96 3.09 -12.10
N THR A 164 3.89 2.65 -11.46
CA THR A 164 3.74 1.32 -10.85
C THR A 164 2.27 0.94 -10.83
N LYS A 165 1.99 -0.34 -10.60
CA LYS A 165 0.66 -0.78 -10.16
C LYS A 165 0.59 -0.72 -8.64
N ILE A 166 -0.59 -0.47 -8.09
CA ILE A 166 -0.88 -0.63 -6.66
C ILE A 166 -2.14 -1.47 -6.48
N LEU A 167 -2.21 -2.21 -5.37
CA LEU A 167 -3.41 -2.95 -4.97
C LEU A 167 -4.13 -2.18 -3.87
N ILE A 168 -5.45 -2.07 -3.99
CA ILE A 168 -6.30 -1.36 -3.03
C ILE A 168 -7.34 -2.34 -2.50
N ILE A 169 -7.36 -2.53 -1.18
CA ILE A 169 -8.46 -3.15 -0.45
C ILE A 169 -9.53 -2.09 -0.20
N ASN A 170 -10.72 -2.30 -0.74
CA ASN A 170 -11.86 -1.39 -0.57
C ASN A 170 -13.14 -2.15 -0.19
N LEU A 171 -14.13 -1.46 0.42
CA LEU A 171 -15.45 -2.05 0.65
C LEU A 171 -16.23 -2.12 -0.67
N LYS A 172 -16.98 -3.20 -0.88
CA LYS A 172 -17.79 -3.43 -2.10
C LYS A 172 -18.82 -2.32 -2.35
N ASN A 173 -19.38 -1.74 -1.29
CA ASN A 173 -20.41 -0.69 -1.36
C ASN A 173 -19.88 0.67 -0.88
N ASN A 174 -18.57 0.92 -1.00
CA ASN A 174 -18.03 2.23 -0.64
C ASN A 174 -18.55 3.28 -1.64
N PRO A 175 -19.15 4.41 -1.21
CA PRO A 175 -19.56 5.52 -2.10
C PRO A 175 -18.39 6.18 -2.84
N ILE A 176 -17.16 5.75 -2.56
CA ILE A 176 -15.97 6.13 -3.30
C ILE A 176 -15.77 5.08 -4.37
N ASP A 177 -16.40 5.37 -5.50
CA ASP A 177 -16.14 4.66 -6.73
C ASP A 177 -14.66 4.81 -7.09
N LEU A 178 -14.00 3.66 -7.26
CA LEU A 178 -12.76 3.54 -8.02
C LEU A 178 -13.05 3.60 -9.54
N LEU A 179 -14.24 4.07 -9.91
CA LEU A 179 -14.85 4.10 -11.23
C LEU A 179 -15.00 5.56 -11.66
#